data_AF-A0A955KVV1-F1
#
_entry.id   AF-A0A955KVV1-F1
#
_cell.length_a   1.000
_cell.length_b   1.000
_cell.length_c   1.000
_cell.angle_alpha   90.00
_cell.angle_beta   90.00
_cell.angle_gamma   90.00
#
_symmetry.space_group_name_H-M   'P 1'
#
loop_
_entity.id
_entity.type
_entity.pdbx_description
1 polymer ?
#
loop_
_entity_poly.entity_id
_entity_poly.type
_entity_poly.pdbx_seq_one_letter_code
_entity_poly.pdbx_strand_id
1 'polypeptide(L)'
;MSKKTEKKEGSKSKESFTKLGVIFLAILIVANTIQIANMGSIVERVDRYNQGVVDELGGFRQDVIAFGNDMNEMRSYLLLPTKNYSFMEENEEVEEEDKQETSKTQQALYQFLGQYAEEAQAAENYEKAKQQLTTLHQNPELTAALTESELVAGPVEQTEASSSFKISAAGNPLFSVLADPSSTDLKVQSILGTETLNETNTLNDLSQYVTSNKDKVITAKELLEAMKAGVLNLQNNQNVAAGMAEKNISFDSTPTEDEAGFHYHFLNVEGSTILTVDVSREGEYGLADQKFESEEQLAAALTEALNNVDASTAMEQLVNASRNELESVIQEEPFQELLKTNGLTIKTEPREEYNKLIYDVTNQEGQTEFSLFIELSSGMVKLLQDNQEYDLNSFLAGSKKKP
;
A
#
# COMPACT_ATOMS: atom_id res chain seq x y z
N MET A 1 13.80 56.53 69.58
CA MET A 1 12.43 57.10 69.54
C MET A 1 12.26 57.66 68.13
N SER A 2 11.32 57.26 67.27
CA SER A 2 9.85 57.16 67.37
C SER A 2 9.35 56.15 66.31
N LYS A 3 8.73 55.01 66.70
CA LYS A 3 7.28 54.69 66.72
C LYS A 3 6.47 54.89 65.41
N LYS A 4 6.07 53.73 64.85
CA LYS A 4 4.77 53.29 64.25
C LYS A 4 4.02 54.22 63.29
N THR A 5 3.65 53.67 62.11
CA THR A 5 2.26 53.20 61.87
C THR A 5 2.15 52.28 60.64
N GLU A 6 1.64 51.07 60.86
CA GLU A 6 1.03 50.19 59.84
C GLU A 6 -0.29 50.80 59.35
N LYS A 7 -0.61 50.61 58.06
CA LYS A 7 -1.98 50.74 57.55
C LYS A 7 -2.31 49.55 56.65
N LYS A 8 -3.18 48.66 57.17
CA LYS A 8 -3.92 47.64 56.42
C LYS A 8 -5.04 48.33 55.64
N GLU A 9 -5.08 48.17 54.32
CA GLU A 9 -6.29 48.37 53.51
C GLU A 9 -6.11 47.64 52.17
N GLY A 10 -7.03 46.72 51.83
CA GLY A 10 -7.04 46.12 50.49
C GLY A 10 -7.63 44.72 50.31
N SER A 11 -8.25 44.06 51.31
CA SER A 11 -8.89 42.74 51.12
C SER A 11 -10.36 42.81 50.65
N LYS A 12 -10.70 43.76 49.77
CA LYS A 12 -12.09 43.92 49.27
C LYS A 12 -12.28 43.69 47.77
N SER A 13 -11.23 43.44 46.98
CA SER A 13 -11.39 43.19 45.53
C SER A 13 -11.50 41.69 45.14
N LYS A 14 -11.22 40.76 46.06
CA LYS A 14 -11.32 39.31 45.78
C LYS A 14 -12.72 38.73 45.96
N GLU A 15 -13.59 39.36 46.76
CA GLU A 15 -14.99 38.89 46.93
C GLU A 15 -15.92 39.28 45.76
N SER A 16 -15.59 40.32 45.01
CA SER A 16 -16.39 40.76 43.86
C SER A 16 -16.18 39.86 42.62
N PHE A 17 -14.98 39.30 42.44
CA PHE A 17 -14.69 38.39 41.32
C PHE A 17 -15.33 37.01 41.50
N THR A 18 -15.40 36.48 42.72
CA THR A 18 -16.09 35.21 42.99
C THR A 18 -17.60 35.32 42.81
N LYS A 19 -18.21 36.46 43.16
CA LYS A 19 -19.65 36.70 42.91
C LYS A 19 -19.99 36.80 41.44
N LEU A 20 -19.13 37.44 40.63
CA LEU A 20 -19.31 37.52 39.17
C LEU A 20 -19.16 36.14 38.50
N GLY A 21 -18.21 35.32 38.94
CA GLY A 21 -18.04 33.95 38.42
C GLY A 21 -19.25 33.05 38.67
N VAL A 22 -19.86 33.13 39.87
CA VAL A 22 -21.06 32.34 40.20
C VAL A 22 -22.28 32.77 39.37
N ILE A 23 -22.44 34.07 39.11
CA ILE A 23 -23.52 34.58 38.25
C ILE A 23 -23.34 34.07 36.80
N PHE A 24 -22.11 34.09 36.29
CA PHE A 24 -21.83 33.59 34.94
C PHE A 24 -22.10 32.08 34.82
N LEU A 25 -21.74 31.30 35.83
CA LEU A 25 -22.03 29.87 35.88
C LEU A 25 -23.54 29.59 35.92
N ALA A 26 -24.31 30.37 36.68
CA ALA A 26 -25.76 30.25 36.74
C ALA A 26 -26.43 30.55 35.39
N ILE A 27 -25.95 31.57 34.66
CA ILE A 27 -26.44 31.89 33.31
C ILE A 27 -26.15 30.76 32.33
N LEU A 28 -24.96 30.15 32.39
CA LEU A 28 -24.58 29.01 31.56
C LEU A 28 -25.47 27.78 31.80
N ILE A 29 -25.84 27.52 33.06
CA ILE A 29 -26.75 26.42 33.42
C ILE A 29 -28.16 26.69 32.87
N VAL A 30 -28.66 27.92 33.00
CA VAL A 30 -29.97 28.29 32.45
C VAL A 30 -29.99 28.20 30.92
N ALA A 31 -28.95 28.67 30.25
CA ALA A 31 -28.84 28.59 28.79
C ALA A 31 -28.81 27.14 28.28
N ASN A 32 -28.06 26.25 28.95
CA ASN A 32 -28.05 24.81 28.64
C ASN A 32 -29.43 24.18 28.88
N THR A 33 -30.12 24.56 29.96
CA THR A 33 -31.45 24.02 30.28
C THR A 33 -32.48 24.42 29.21
N ILE A 34 -32.39 25.64 28.68
CA ILE A 34 -33.26 26.12 27.58
C ILE A 34 -32.96 25.36 26.27
N GLN A 35 -31.68 25.08 25.97
CA GLN A 35 -31.32 24.27 24.78
C GLN A 35 -31.89 22.85 24.87
N ILE A 36 -31.81 22.21 26.03
CA ILE A 36 -32.36 20.86 26.27
C ILE A 36 -33.89 20.86 26.15
N ALA A 37 -34.57 21.87 26.69
CA ALA A 37 -36.03 22.00 26.57
C ALA A 37 -36.49 22.19 25.10
N ASN A 38 -35.72 22.95 24.30
CA ASN A 38 -36.01 23.13 22.89
C ASN A 38 -35.81 21.84 22.07
N MET A 39 -34.85 20.98 22.42
CA MET A 39 -34.71 19.65 21.82
C MET A 39 -35.92 18.75 22.13
N GLY A 40 -36.47 18.81 23.35
CA GLY A 40 -37.70 18.07 23.69
C GLY A 40 -38.90 18.44 22.80
N SER A 41 -39.03 19.71 22.44
CA SER A 41 -40.11 20.19 21.55
C SER A 41 -39.94 19.82 20.06
N ILE A 42 -38.73 19.42 19.66
CA ILE A 42 -38.42 18.90 18.33
C ILE A 42 -38.76 17.40 18.28
N VAL A 43 -38.46 16.67 19.36
CA VAL A 43 -38.80 15.25 19.50
C VAL A 43 -40.31 15.01 19.50
N GLU A 44 -41.10 15.81 20.22
CA GLU A 44 -42.58 15.70 20.18
C GLU A 44 -43.20 16.02 18.80
N ARG A 45 -42.51 16.82 17.98
CA ARG A 45 -42.95 17.10 16.61
C ARG A 45 -42.63 15.95 15.65
N VAL A 46 -41.51 15.26 15.88
CA VAL A 46 -41.14 14.04 15.16
C VAL A 46 -42.08 12.89 15.51
N ASP A 47 -42.48 12.73 16.77
CA ASP A 47 -43.44 11.69 17.18
C ASP A 47 -44.84 11.91 16.59
N ARG A 48 -45.31 13.16 16.51
CA ARG A 48 -46.59 13.47 15.84
C ARG A 48 -46.54 13.29 14.33
N TYR A 49 -45.39 13.50 13.70
CA TYR A 49 -45.19 13.21 12.28
C TYR A 49 -45.17 11.70 12.02
N ASN A 50 -44.54 10.92 12.90
CA ASN A 50 -44.51 9.46 12.83
C ASN A 50 -45.90 8.83 13.01
N GLN A 51 -46.76 9.35 13.89
CA GLN A 51 -48.12 8.80 14.04
C GLN A 51 -48.98 8.97 12.78
N GLY A 52 -48.85 10.08 12.04
CA GLY A 52 -49.56 10.27 10.77
C GLY A 52 -49.12 9.31 9.66
N VAL A 53 -47.83 8.95 9.64
CA VAL A 53 -47.27 7.99 8.67
C VAL A 53 -47.70 6.55 8.99
N VAL A 54 -47.92 6.21 10.27
CA VAL A 54 -48.35 4.86 10.70
C VAL A 54 -49.79 4.55 10.29
N ASP A 55 -50.70 5.53 10.31
CA ASP A 55 -52.10 5.30 9.88
C ASP A 55 -52.22 5.16 8.35
N GLU A 56 -51.38 5.85 7.56
CA GLU A 56 -51.32 5.70 6.09
C GLU A 56 -50.67 4.37 5.66
N LEU A 57 -49.68 3.87 6.42
CA LEU A 57 -49.08 2.54 6.22
C LEU A 57 -50.06 1.39 6.47
N GLY A 58 -51.04 1.58 7.37
CA GLY A 58 -52.10 0.61 7.64
C GLY A 58 -52.99 0.33 6.42
N GLY A 59 -53.29 1.36 5.62
CA GLY A 59 -54.06 1.23 4.37
C GLY A 59 -53.28 0.54 3.25
N PHE A 60 -52.01 0.90 3.05
CA PHE A 60 -51.13 0.29 2.06
C PHE A 60 -50.97 -1.23 2.26
N ARG A 61 -50.97 -1.68 3.52
CA ARG A 61 -50.84 -3.10 3.88
C ARG A 61 -51.98 -3.96 3.34
N GLN A 62 -53.20 -3.42 3.34
CA GLN A 62 -54.38 -4.17 2.93
C GLN A 62 -54.44 -4.33 1.40
N ASP A 63 -53.98 -3.31 0.67
CA ASP A 63 -53.86 -3.33 -0.80
C ASP A 63 -52.77 -4.32 -1.27
N VAL A 64 -51.65 -4.40 -0.54
CA VAL A 64 -50.54 -5.31 -0.86
C VAL A 64 -50.91 -6.78 -0.64
N ILE A 65 -51.71 -7.09 0.39
CA ILE A 65 -52.21 -8.47 0.62
C ILE A 65 -53.19 -8.87 -0.48
N ALA A 66 -54.08 -7.96 -0.90
CA ALA A 66 -54.99 -8.21 -2.01
C ALA A 66 -54.22 -8.50 -3.32
N PHE A 67 -53.19 -7.69 -3.61
CA PHE A 67 -52.33 -7.88 -4.78
C PHE A 67 -51.59 -9.23 -4.77
N GLY A 68 -51.09 -9.67 -3.61
CA GLY A 68 -50.42 -10.96 -3.46
C GLY A 68 -51.35 -12.16 -3.71
N ASN A 69 -52.63 -12.04 -3.33
CA ASN A 69 -53.62 -13.08 -3.60
C ASN A 69 -53.97 -13.15 -5.10
N ASP A 70 -54.16 -12.02 -5.76
CA ASP A 70 -54.43 -11.95 -7.21
C ASP A 70 -53.27 -12.53 -8.04
N MET A 71 -52.02 -12.27 -7.61
CA MET A 71 -50.82 -12.83 -8.22
C MET A 71 -50.73 -14.36 -8.07
N ASN A 72 -51.18 -14.90 -6.94
CA ASN A 72 -51.23 -16.34 -6.75
C ASN A 72 -52.34 -17.00 -7.56
N GLU A 73 -53.47 -16.31 -7.74
CA GLU A 73 -54.54 -16.78 -8.61
C GLU A 73 -54.04 -16.88 -10.06
N MET A 74 -53.35 -15.84 -10.58
CA MET A 74 -52.71 -15.89 -11.89
C MET A 74 -51.64 -16.98 -12.02
N ARG A 75 -50.84 -17.22 -10.98
CA ARG A 75 -49.84 -18.31 -10.96
C ARG A 75 -50.49 -19.69 -11.02
N SER A 76 -51.60 -19.88 -10.31
CA SER A 76 -52.36 -21.13 -10.33
C SER A 76 -52.89 -21.44 -11.73
N TYR A 77 -53.37 -20.43 -12.46
CA TYR A 77 -53.78 -20.55 -13.86
C TYR A 77 -52.62 -20.94 -14.80
N LEU A 78 -51.39 -20.55 -14.48
CA LEU A 78 -50.18 -20.84 -15.25
C LEU A 78 -49.46 -22.13 -14.78
N LEU A 79 -50.04 -22.89 -13.84
CA LEU A 79 -49.41 -24.05 -13.19
C LEU A 79 -48.05 -23.73 -12.53
N LEU A 80 -47.84 -22.47 -12.16
CA LEU A 80 -46.64 -22.04 -11.45
C LEU A 80 -46.84 -22.21 -9.95
N PRO A 81 -45.77 -22.48 -9.17
CA PRO A 81 -45.86 -22.58 -7.73
C PRO A 81 -46.40 -21.27 -7.14
N THR A 82 -47.41 -21.36 -6.27
CA THR A 82 -47.91 -20.21 -5.52
C THR A 82 -46.87 -19.77 -4.49
N LYS A 83 -46.81 -18.47 -4.21
CA LYS A 83 -45.91 -17.88 -3.21
C LYS A 83 -46.71 -17.21 -2.11
N ASN A 84 -46.45 -17.53 -0.85
CA ASN A 84 -47.06 -16.80 0.26
C ASN A 84 -46.43 -15.42 0.40
N TYR A 85 -47.22 -14.38 0.13
CA TYR A 85 -46.84 -12.99 0.33
C TYR A 85 -47.21 -12.58 1.77
N SER A 86 -46.29 -12.81 2.70
CA SER A 86 -46.44 -12.44 4.10
C SER A 86 -45.61 -11.18 4.38
N PHE A 87 -46.28 -10.03 4.58
CA PHE A 87 -45.64 -8.74 4.91
C PHE A 87 -45.81 -8.39 6.40
N MET A 88 -45.57 -9.38 7.27
CA MET A 88 -45.45 -9.21 8.71
C MET A 88 -44.08 -9.78 9.15
N GLU A 89 -43.09 -8.91 9.33
CA GLU A 89 -42.04 -9.12 10.34
C GLU A 89 -42.64 -8.62 11.68
N GLU A 90 -42.49 -9.25 12.84
CA GLU A 90 -41.41 -10.09 13.33
C GLU A 90 -41.86 -10.79 14.64
N ASN A 91 -41.04 -11.73 15.13
CA ASN A 91 -40.96 -12.27 16.50
C ASN A 91 -41.81 -13.50 16.86
N GLU A 92 -41.23 -14.68 16.67
CA GLU A 92 -41.17 -15.71 17.72
C GLU A 92 -40.02 -16.69 17.42
N GLU A 93 -39.12 -16.85 18.39
CA GLU A 93 -38.04 -17.85 18.41
C GLU A 93 -38.64 -19.25 18.28
N VAL A 94 -38.33 -19.96 17.19
CA VAL A 94 -38.54 -21.40 17.07
C VAL A 94 -37.29 -22.02 16.47
N GLU A 95 -36.83 -23.06 17.16
CA GLU A 95 -35.67 -23.90 16.90
C GLU A 95 -35.54 -24.36 15.43
N GLU A 96 -34.28 -24.53 15.02
CA GLU A 96 -33.84 -24.92 13.67
C GLU A 96 -34.53 -26.19 13.15
N GLU A 97 -35.14 -26.09 11.96
CA GLU A 97 -35.11 -27.16 10.96
C GLU A 97 -35.36 -26.57 9.55
N ASP A 98 -34.33 -26.67 8.70
CA ASP A 98 -34.32 -26.61 7.25
C ASP A 98 -35.29 -25.65 6.53
N LYS A 99 -34.81 -24.41 6.28
CA LYS A 99 -35.24 -23.63 5.11
C LYS A 99 -34.05 -23.07 4.36
N GLN A 100 -33.54 -23.92 3.48
CA GLN A 100 -32.90 -23.64 2.20
C GLN A 100 -32.20 -22.28 2.08
N GLU A 101 -30.87 -22.36 2.17
CA GLU A 101 -29.92 -21.57 1.40
C GLU A 101 -30.58 -20.76 0.28
N THR A 102 -30.45 -19.43 0.33
CA THR A 102 -30.45 -18.64 -0.89
C THR A 102 -29.44 -19.31 -1.81
N SER A 103 -29.93 -20.03 -2.84
CA SER A 103 -29.10 -20.83 -3.73
C SER A 103 -27.90 -19.98 -4.14
N LYS A 104 -26.67 -20.49 -3.97
CA LYS A 104 -25.44 -19.78 -4.38
C LYS A 104 -25.55 -19.21 -5.81
N THR A 105 -26.34 -19.88 -6.66
CA THR A 105 -26.71 -19.44 -8.01
C THR A 105 -27.55 -18.16 -8.04
N GLN A 106 -28.51 -17.98 -7.14
CA GLN A 106 -29.32 -16.75 -7.04
C GLN A 106 -28.47 -15.56 -6.55
N GLN A 107 -27.60 -15.77 -5.56
CA GLN A 107 -26.66 -14.73 -5.11
C GLN A 107 -25.68 -14.33 -6.22
N ALA A 108 -25.12 -15.31 -6.95
CA ALA A 108 -24.26 -15.07 -8.10
C ALA A 108 -24.99 -14.33 -9.23
N LEU A 109 -26.27 -14.65 -9.47
CA LEU A 109 -27.08 -13.95 -10.48
C LEU A 109 -27.35 -12.49 -10.10
N TYR A 110 -27.63 -12.20 -8.82
CA TYR A 110 -27.81 -10.82 -8.35
C TYR A 110 -26.51 -10.03 -8.36
N GLN A 111 -25.37 -10.65 -7.98
CA GLN A 111 -24.05 -10.02 -8.11
C GLN A 111 -23.72 -9.73 -9.56
N PHE A 112 -23.96 -10.67 -10.47
CA PHE A 112 -23.76 -10.46 -11.90
C PHE A 112 -24.67 -9.35 -12.46
N LEU A 113 -25.95 -9.32 -12.09
CA LEU A 113 -26.87 -8.25 -12.52
C LEU A 113 -26.49 -6.88 -11.94
N GLY A 114 -26.00 -6.85 -10.70
CA GLY A 114 -25.43 -5.65 -10.08
C GLY A 114 -24.22 -5.14 -10.84
N GLN A 115 -23.23 -6.02 -11.09
CA GLN A 115 -22.04 -5.70 -11.89
C GLN A 115 -22.41 -5.25 -13.30
N TYR A 116 -23.34 -5.93 -13.98
CA TYR A 116 -23.77 -5.56 -15.31
C TYR A 116 -24.47 -4.19 -15.34
N ALA A 117 -25.30 -3.87 -14.34
CA ALA A 117 -25.94 -2.57 -14.23
C ALA A 117 -24.93 -1.45 -13.93
N GLU A 118 -23.97 -1.71 -13.03
CA GLU A 118 -22.87 -0.79 -12.71
C GLU A 118 -21.96 -0.56 -13.92
N GLU A 119 -21.59 -1.60 -14.66
CA GLU A 119 -20.80 -1.52 -15.90
C GLU A 119 -21.55 -0.73 -16.98
N ALA A 120 -22.85 -0.98 -17.16
CA ALA A 120 -23.67 -0.25 -18.12
C ALA A 120 -23.78 1.24 -17.77
N GLN A 121 -23.96 1.55 -16.48
CA GLN A 121 -24.03 2.93 -16.00
C GLN A 121 -22.67 3.63 -16.07
N ALA A 122 -21.58 2.94 -15.73
CA ALA A 122 -20.22 3.46 -15.87
C ALA A 122 -19.88 3.75 -17.34
N ALA A 123 -20.27 2.87 -18.27
CA ALA A 123 -20.09 3.12 -19.70
C ALA A 123 -20.87 4.35 -20.18
N GLU A 124 -22.12 4.53 -19.74
CA GLU A 124 -22.91 5.73 -20.06
C GLU A 124 -22.28 7.01 -19.48
N ASN A 125 -21.83 6.96 -18.22
CA ASN A 125 -21.18 8.08 -17.56
C ASN A 125 -19.85 8.45 -18.24
N TYR A 126 -19.06 7.46 -18.62
CA TYR A 126 -17.81 7.65 -19.32
C TYR A 126 -18.00 8.30 -20.70
N GLU A 127 -19.03 7.90 -21.45
CA GLU A 127 -19.37 8.56 -22.72
C GLU A 127 -19.80 10.03 -22.52
N LYS A 128 -20.53 10.34 -21.44
CA LYS A 128 -20.83 11.74 -21.08
C LYS A 128 -19.57 12.52 -20.73
N ALA A 129 -18.65 11.95 -19.95
CA ALA A 129 -17.37 12.55 -19.62
C ALA A 129 -16.52 12.80 -20.88
N LYS A 130 -16.47 11.87 -21.84
CA LYS A 130 -15.80 12.07 -23.15
C LYS A 130 -16.36 13.25 -23.94
N GLN A 131 -17.68 13.38 -23.98
CA GLN A 131 -18.35 14.48 -24.67
C GLN A 131 -18.05 15.82 -24.01
N GLN A 132 -18.10 15.87 -22.67
CA GLN A 132 -17.70 17.05 -21.89
C GLN A 132 -16.24 17.42 -22.16
N LEU A 133 -15.32 16.45 -22.13
CA LEU A 133 -13.89 16.67 -22.42
C LEU A 133 -13.67 17.24 -23.83
N THR A 134 -14.39 16.72 -24.82
CA THR A 134 -14.32 17.21 -26.21
C THR A 134 -14.87 18.62 -26.33
N THR A 135 -15.99 18.93 -25.65
CA THR A 135 -16.60 20.26 -25.64
C THR A 135 -15.70 21.28 -24.95
N LEU A 136 -15.08 20.87 -23.84
CA LEU A 136 -14.12 21.69 -23.09
C LEU A 136 -12.89 21.99 -23.95
N HIS A 137 -12.33 20.99 -24.64
CA HIS A 137 -11.18 21.14 -25.55
C HIS A 137 -11.46 22.10 -26.71
N GLN A 138 -12.67 22.04 -27.28
CA GLN A 138 -13.10 22.89 -28.39
C GLN A 138 -13.50 24.31 -27.94
N ASN A 139 -13.53 24.59 -26.64
CA ASN A 139 -13.95 25.88 -26.12
C ASN A 139 -12.88 26.97 -26.40
N PRO A 140 -13.22 28.05 -27.14
CA PRO A 140 -12.30 29.14 -27.42
C PRO A 140 -11.82 29.87 -26.16
N GLU A 141 -12.65 29.93 -25.12
CA GLU A 141 -12.31 30.58 -23.84
C GLU A 141 -11.19 29.83 -23.12
N LEU A 142 -11.21 28.49 -23.15
CA LEU A 142 -10.11 27.68 -22.61
C LEU A 142 -8.82 27.96 -23.37
N THR A 143 -8.89 27.96 -24.71
CA THR A 143 -7.73 28.20 -25.57
C THR A 143 -7.12 29.59 -25.30
N ALA A 144 -7.97 30.61 -25.13
CA ALA A 144 -7.53 31.96 -24.77
C ALA A 144 -6.85 32.00 -23.39
N ALA A 145 -7.48 31.40 -22.37
CA ALA A 145 -6.95 31.35 -21.01
C ALA A 145 -5.59 30.62 -20.93
N LEU A 146 -5.47 29.50 -21.64
CA LEU A 146 -4.20 28.76 -21.73
C LEU A 146 -3.13 29.59 -22.46
N THR A 147 -3.48 30.24 -23.57
CA THR A 147 -2.54 31.06 -24.35
C THR A 147 -2.02 32.25 -23.55
N GLU A 148 -2.87 32.92 -22.77
CA GLU A 148 -2.48 34.01 -21.87
C GLU A 148 -1.43 33.55 -20.84
N SER A 149 -1.47 32.28 -20.46
CA SER A 149 -0.52 31.66 -19.55
C SER A 149 0.62 30.92 -20.27
N GLU A 150 0.80 31.13 -21.58
CA GLU A 150 1.81 30.47 -22.42
C GLU A 150 1.69 28.93 -22.46
N LEU A 151 0.47 28.43 -22.29
CA LEU A 151 0.13 27.02 -22.32
C LEU A 151 -0.62 26.67 -23.61
N VAL A 152 -0.46 25.44 -24.06
CA VAL A 152 -1.10 24.93 -25.26
C VAL A 152 -1.73 23.57 -24.96
N ALA A 153 -3.02 23.42 -25.28
CA ALA A 153 -3.68 22.13 -25.26
C ALA A 153 -3.27 21.32 -26.50
N GLY A 154 -2.79 20.09 -26.28
CA GLY A 154 -2.56 19.09 -27.31
C GLY A 154 -3.86 18.54 -27.88
N PRO A 155 -3.80 17.63 -28.87
CA PRO A 155 -4.98 16.96 -29.39
C PRO A 155 -5.64 16.09 -28.32
N VAL A 156 -6.94 15.82 -28.49
CA VAL A 156 -7.63 14.82 -27.69
C VAL A 156 -7.18 13.43 -28.15
N GLU A 157 -6.60 12.66 -27.23
CA GLU A 157 -6.21 11.26 -27.39
C GLU A 157 -7.36 10.40 -26.83
N GLN A 158 -7.97 9.57 -27.68
CA GLN A 158 -9.04 8.65 -27.28
C GLN A 158 -8.62 7.21 -27.55
N THR A 159 -8.72 6.38 -26.51
CA THR A 159 -8.57 4.92 -26.55
C THR A 159 -9.83 4.28 -25.97
N GLU A 160 -9.96 2.96 -26.10
CA GLU A 160 -11.07 2.22 -25.46
C GLU A 160 -11.06 2.42 -23.93
N ALA A 161 -9.88 2.51 -23.33
CA ALA A 161 -9.68 2.58 -21.88
C ALA A 161 -9.58 4.02 -21.32
N SER A 162 -9.26 5.02 -22.14
CA SER A 162 -9.04 6.39 -21.67
C SER A 162 -9.34 7.46 -22.72
N SER A 163 -9.79 8.64 -22.29
CA SER A 163 -9.89 9.84 -23.12
C SER A 163 -9.25 11.00 -22.39
N SER A 164 -8.32 11.68 -23.05
CA SER A 164 -7.54 12.75 -22.42
C SER A 164 -7.02 13.78 -23.41
N PHE A 165 -6.60 14.94 -22.91
CA PHE A 165 -5.69 15.83 -23.65
C PHE A 165 -4.64 16.40 -22.70
N LYS A 166 -3.45 16.68 -23.25
CA LYS A 166 -2.32 17.22 -22.48
C LYS A 166 -2.27 18.72 -22.60
N ILE A 167 -1.88 19.40 -21.53
CA ILE A 167 -1.59 20.84 -21.54
C ILE A 167 -0.09 21.01 -21.33
N SER A 168 0.55 21.71 -22.25
CA SER A 168 2.01 21.81 -22.34
C SER A 168 2.49 23.27 -22.32
N ALA A 169 3.66 23.49 -21.72
CA ALA A 169 4.43 24.73 -21.86
C ALA A 169 5.63 24.46 -22.77
N ALA A 170 5.80 25.24 -23.85
CA ALA A 170 6.91 25.08 -24.80
C ALA A 170 7.12 23.62 -25.30
N GLY A 171 6.04 22.87 -25.47
CA GLY A 171 6.09 21.46 -25.91
C GLY A 171 6.28 20.43 -24.78
N ASN A 172 6.56 20.86 -23.55
CA ASN A 172 6.68 19.98 -22.39
C ASN A 172 5.31 19.79 -21.73
N PRO A 173 4.77 18.56 -21.66
CA PRO A 173 3.49 18.31 -20.98
C PRO A 173 3.63 18.54 -19.48
N LEU A 174 2.69 19.32 -18.93
CA LEU A 174 2.62 19.67 -17.51
C LEU A 174 1.37 19.08 -16.84
N PHE A 175 0.24 19.09 -17.55
CA PHE A 175 -1.03 18.57 -17.05
C PHE A 175 -1.65 17.61 -18.07
N SER A 176 -2.46 16.68 -17.57
CA SER A 176 -3.34 15.83 -18.37
C SER A 176 -4.77 15.99 -17.87
N VAL A 177 -5.70 16.31 -18.75
CA VAL A 177 -7.13 16.35 -18.42
C VAL A 177 -7.73 15.04 -18.90
N LEU A 178 -8.41 14.33 -18.02
CA LEU A 178 -8.85 12.95 -18.18
C LEU A 178 -10.36 12.85 -17.94
N ALA A 179 -11.04 12.03 -18.74
CA ALA A 179 -12.39 11.57 -18.43
C ALA A 179 -12.30 10.35 -17.48
N ASP A 180 -13.00 10.40 -16.34
CA ASP A 180 -13.05 9.28 -15.40
C ASP A 180 -13.89 8.12 -15.97
N PRO A 181 -13.35 6.90 -16.06
CA PRO A 181 -14.10 5.73 -16.55
C PRO A 181 -15.30 5.34 -15.67
N SER A 182 -15.31 5.77 -14.41
CA SER A 182 -16.30 5.36 -13.40
C SER A 182 -17.32 6.45 -13.06
N SER A 183 -17.11 7.68 -13.51
CA SER A 183 -17.96 8.83 -13.18
C SER A 183 -18.17 9.74 -14.39
N THR A 184 -19.01 10.75 -14.22
CA THR A 184 -19.18 11.83 -15.21
C THR A 184 -18.13 12.92 -15.08
N ASP A 185 -17.27 12.84 -14.07
CA ASP A 185 -16.33 13.90 -13.73
C ASP A 185 -15.10 13.91 -14.65
N LEU A 186 -14.56 15.11 -14.84
CA LEU A 186 -13.23 15.29 -15.43
C LEU A 186 -12.19 15.45 -14.33
N LYS A 187 -11.01 14.89 -14.53
CA LYS A 187 -9.86 15.01 -13.63
C LYS A 187 -8.72 15.75 -14.31
N VAL A 188 -8.01 16.58 -13.57
CA VAL A 188 -6.74 17.16 -13.99
C VAL A 188 -5.61 16.49 -13.19
N GLN A 189 -4.70 15.85 -13.91
CA GLN A 189 -3.54 15.17 -13.34
C GLN A 189 -2.27 15.95 -13.66
N SER A 190 -1.38 16.04 -12.68
CA SER A 190 -0.04 16.63 -12.80
C SER A 190 0.94 15.88 -11.91
N ILE A 191 2.20 16.33 -11.88
CA ILE A 191 3.19 15.81 -10.92
C ILE A 191 2.80 16.07 -9.45
N LEU A 192 1.97 17.09 -9.19
CA LEU A 192 1.50 17.43 -7.84
C LEU A 192 0.33 16.55 -7.37
N GLY A 193 -0.18 15.67 -8.24
CA GLY A 193 -1.33 14.82 -7.97
C GLY A 193 -2.49 15.02 -8.94
N THR A 194 -3.63 14.46 -8.56
CA THR A 194 -4.87 14.45 -9.36
C THR A 194 -5.97 15.21 -8.62
N GLU A 195 -6.61 16.14 -9.32
CA GLU A 195 -7.73 16.94 -8.80
C GLU A 195 -8.98 16.68 -9.66
N THR A 196 -10.14 16.49 -9.02
CA THR A 196 -11.43 16.35 -9.72
C THR A 196 -12.02 17.73 -9.99
N LEU A 197 -12.44 17.99 -11.23
CA LEU A 197 -13.04 19.25 -11.65
C LEU A 197 -14.55 19.24 -11.36
N ASN A 198 -15.10 20.37 -10.90
CA ASN A 198 -16.53 20.47 -10.65
C ASN A 198 -17.32 20.48 -11.98
N GLU A 199 -18.37 19.66 -12.07
CA GLU A 199 -19.24 19.58 -13.25
C GLU A 199 -19.89 20.93 -13.62
N THR A 200 -20.17 21.79 -12.64
CA THR A 200 -20.91 23.04 -12.87
C THR A 200 -20.03 24.19 -13.36
N ASN A 201 -18.72 24.12 -13.16
CA ASN A 201 -17.79 25.22 -13.46
C ASN A 201 -16.46 24.75 -14.06
N THR A 202 -16.48 23.61 -14.76
CA THR A 202 -15.31 22.86 -15.23
C THR A 202 -14.28 23.72 -15.97
N LEU A 203 -14.73 24.66 -16.82
CA LEU A 203 -13.86 25.55 -17.58
C LEU A 203 -13.03 26.48 -16.68
N ASN A 204 -13.71 27.16 -15.76
CA ASN A 204 -13.06 28.12 -14.87
C ASN A 204 -12.17 27.38 -13.88
N ASP A 205 -12.63 26.25 -13.34
CA ASP A 205 -11.88 25.44 -12.39
C ASP A 205 -10.60 24.90 -13.04
N LEU A 206 -10.68 24.35 -14.27
CA LEU A 206 -9.51 23.91 -15.02
C LEU A 206 -8.55 25.06 -15.29
N SER A 207 -9.06 26.19 -15.79
CA SER A 207 -8.24 27.34 -16.13
C SER A 207 -7.54 27.90 -14.88
N GLN A 208 -8.26 28.06 -13.77
CA GLN A 208 -7.70 28.53 -12.51
C GLN A 208 -6.66 27.55 -11.95
N TYR A 209 -6.96 26.25 -11.97
CA TYR A 209 -6.04 25.23 -11.46
C TYR A 209 -4.73 25.21 -12.24
N VAL A 210 -4.82 25.16 -13.57
CA VAL A 210 -3.66 25.07 -14.47
C VAL A 210 -2.80 26.32 -14.39
N THR A 211 -3.42 27.51 -14.36
CA THR A 211 -2.69 28.79 -14.28
C THR A 211 -2.04 29.00 -12.91
N SER A 212 -2.75 28.66 -11.83
CA SER A 212 -2.22 28.83 -10.45
C SER A 212 -1.11 27.84 -10.09
N ASN A 213 -1.05 26.71 -10.78
CA ASN A 213 -0.07 25.65 -10.49
C ASN A 213 1.01 25.48 -11.57
N LYS A 214 0.96 26.21 -12.69
CA LYS A 214 1.95 26.12 -13.80
C LYS A 214 3.39 26.11 -13.29
N ASP A 215 3.79 27.17 -12.58
CA ASP A 215 5.18 27.33 -12.15
C ASP A 215 5.57 26.27 -11.12
N LYS A 216 4.65 25.90 -10.21
CA LYS A 216 4.89 24.84 -9.23
C LYS A 216 5.13 23.48 -9.91
N VAL A 217 4.33 23.16 -10.93
CA VAL A 217 4.47 21.92 -11.70
C VAL A 217 5.78 21.92 -12.48
N ILE A 218 6.17 23.06 -13.09
CA ILE A 218 7.46 23.20 -13.77
C ILE A 218 8.61 22.96 -12.78
N THR A 219 8.63 23.68 -11.67
CA THR A 219 9.68 23.53 -10.64
C THR A 219 9.74 22.12 -10.07
N ALA A 220 8.59 21.51 -9.77
CA ALA A 220 8.54 20.13 -9.27
C ALA A 220 9.06 19.13 -10.30
N LYS A 221 8.74 19.33 -11.59
CA LYS A 221 9.24 18.46 -12.67
C LYS A 221 10.74 18.62 -12.90
N GLU A 222 11.25 19.84 -12.88
CA GLU A 222 12.69 20.11 -12.98
C GLU A 222 13.44 19.52 -11.79
N LEU A 223 12.91 19.65 -10.57
CA LEU A 223 13.47 19.03 -9.38
C LEU A 223 13.47 17.50 -9.50
N LEU A 224 12.35 16.90 -9.89
CA LEU A 224 12.25 15.45 -10.05
C LEU A 224 13.24 14.92 -11.09
N GLU A 225 13.37 15.56 -12.25
CA GLU A 225 14.34 15.16 -13.27
C GLU A 225 15.78 15.36 -12.81
N ALA A 226 16.07 16.44 -12.08
CA ALA A 226 17.37 16.63 -11.45
C ALA A 226 17.67 15.53 -10.42
N MET A 227 16.67 15.11 -9.65
CA MET A 227 16.84 14.03 -8.68
C MET A 227 17.05 12.68 -9.33
N LYS A 228 16.27 12.34 -10.37
CA LYS A 228 16.49 11.14 -11.19
C LYS A 228 17.90 11.12 -11.78
N ALA A 229 18.34 12.26 -12.33
CA ALA A 229 19.71 12.40 -12.82
C ALA A 229 20.76 12.25 -11.69
N GLY A 230 20.46 12.75 -10.50
CA GLY A 230 21.28 12.56 -9.29
C GLY A 230 21.44 11.09 -8.92
N VAL A 231 20.35 10.31 -8.88
CA VAL A 231 20.42 8.85 -8.63
C VAL A 231 21.25 8.15 -9.71
N LEU A 232 21.04 8.49 -10.98
CA LEU A 232 21.84 7.94 -12.07
C LEU A 232 23.33 8.31 -11.96
N ASN A 233 23.66 9.46 -11.36
CA ASN A 233 25.04 9.88 -11.13
C ASN A 233 25.71 9.20 -9.94
N LEU A 234 24.95 8.57 -9.03
CA LEU A 234 25.52 7.82 -7.90
C LEU A 234 26.50 6.73 -8.34
N GLN A 235 26.28 6.12 -9.51
CA GLN A 235 27.21 5.12 -10.06
C GLN A 235 28.61 5.69 -10.36
N ASN A 236 28.72 7.01 -10.54
CA ASN A 236 29.98 7.72 -10.77
C ASN A 236 30.61 8.22 -9.45
N ASN A 237 29.89 8.16 -8.33
CA ASN A 237 30.45 8.47 -7.03
C ASN A 237 31.49 7.40 -6.66
N GLN A 238 32.72 7.82 -6.38
CA GLN A 238 33.85 6.91 -6.16
C GLN A 238 33.58 5.87 -5.05
N ASN A 239 32.91 6.27 -3.96
CA ASN A 239 32.67 5.39 -2.83
C ASN A 239 31.55 4.38 -3.12
N VAL A 240 30.46 4.85 -3.76
CA VAL A 240 29.36 3.99 -4.19
C VAL A 240 29.86 2.98 -5.23
N ALA A 241 30.62 3.44 -6.23
CA ALA A 241 31.22 2.58 -7.26
C ALA A 241 32.17 1.54 -6.66
N ALA A 242 32.99 1.92 -5.68
CA ALA A 242 33.87 0.99 -4.98
C ALA A 242 33.08 -0.07 -4.19
N GLY A 243 32.05 0.34 -3.43
CA GLY A 243 31.19 -0.58 -2.68
C GLY A 243 30.44 -1.56 -3.60
N MET A 244 29.91 -1.07 -4.72
CA MET A 244 29.29 -1.93 -5.73
C MET A 244 30.28 -2.93 -6.32
N ALA A 245 31.49 -2.48 -6.69
CA ALA A 245 32.51 -3.35 -7.28
C ALA A 245 33.03 -4.40 -6.30
N GLU A 246 33.22 -4.05 -5.03
CA GLU A 246 33.67 -4.99 -3.98
C GLU A 246 32.68 -6.15 -3.79
N LYS A 247 31.38 -5.86 -3.89
CA LYS A 247 30.29 -6.81 -3.63
C LYS A 247 29.67 -7.40 -4.90
N ASN A 248 30.23 -7.12 -6.08
CA ASN A 248 29.68 -7.51 -7.39
C ASN A 248 28.20 -7.10 -7.58
N ILE A 249 27.85 -5.92 -7.08
CA ILE A 249 26.52 -5.34 -7.18
C ILE A 249 26.42 -4.58 -8.52
N SER A 250 25.31 -4.74 -9.21
CA SER A 250 24.95 -3.97 -10.40
C SER A 250 23.82 -2.97 -10.10
N PHE A 251 23.72 -1.92 -10.90
CA PHE A 251 22.70 -0.88 -10.76
C PHE A 251 21.79 -0.89 -11.99
N ASP A 252 20.48 -1.04 -11.78
CA ASP A 252 19.50 -0.91 -12.84
C ASP A 252 19.14 0.57 -13.04
N SER A 253 19.60 1.12 -14.16
CA SER A 253 19.32 2.50 -14.56
C SER A 253 17.87 2.73 -15.00
N THR A 254 17.08 1.67 -15.16
CA THR A 254 15.67 1.73 -15.55
C THR A 254 14.81 1.59 -14.30
N PRO A 255 14.28 2.69 -13.73
CA PRO A 255 13.48 2.58 -12.53
C PRO A 255 12.14 1.91 -12.83
N THR A 256 11.59 1.25 -11.82
CA THR A 256 10.15 0.97 -11.79
C THR A 256 9.41 2.24 -11.32
N GLU A 257 8.24 2.51 -11.87
CA GLU A 257 7.44 3.72 -11.55
C GLU A 257 6.08 3.31 -11.00
N ASP A 258 5.67 3.96 -9.91
CA ASP A 258 4.34 3.84 -9.33
C ASP A 258 3.74 5.21 -8.94
N GLU A 259 2.70 5.19 -8.10
CA GLU A 259 2.06 6.40 -7.60
C GLU A 259 2.97 7.22 -6.66
N ALA A 260 3.84 6.58 -5.89
CA ALA A 260 4.73 7.21 -4.93
C ALA A 260 5.97 7.82 -5.60
N GLY A 261 6.52 7.17 -6.65
CA GLY A 261 7.69 7.69 -7.32
C GLY A 261 8.39 6.72 -8.26
N PHE A 262 9.72 6.83 -8.28
CA PHE A 262 10.62 6.03 -9.10
C PHE A 262 11.55 5.22 -8.21
N HIS A 263 11.64 3.92 -8.46
CA HIS A 263 12.42 2.99 -7.66
C HIS A 263 13.58 2.45 -8.49
N TYR A 264 14.80 2.76 -8.08
CA TYR A 264 16.02 2.30 -8.71
C TYR A 264 16.61 1.14 -7.91
N HIS A 265 16.95 0.05 -8.60
CA HIS A 265 17.32 -1.20 -7.95
C HIS A 265 18.82 -1.48 -8.06
N PHE A 266 19.40 -1.90 -6.94
CA PHE A 266 20.74 -2.45 -6.88
C PHE A 266 20.60 -3.97 -6.78
N LEU A 267 21.26 -4.69 -7.66
CA LEU A 267 21.06 -6.12 -7.88
C LEU A 267 22.33 -6.90 -7.57
N ASN A 268 22.18 -8.09 -7.00
CA ASN A 268 23.29 -9.04 -6.89
C ASN A 268 23.62 -9.68 -8.26
N VAL A 269 24.59 -10.59 -8.27
CA VAL A 269 25.06 -11.29 -9.48
C VAL A 269 23.98 -12.15 -10.16
N GLU A 270 22.92 -12.52 -9.45
CA GLU A 270 21.77 -13.28 -9.98
C GLU A 270 20.63 -12.36 -10.46
N GLY A 271 20.77 -11.05 -10.32
CA GLY A 271 19.75 -10.07 -10.69
C GLY A 271 18.66 -9.87 -9.63
N SER A 272 18.85 -10.37 -8.41
CA SER A 272 17.92 -10.15 -7.30
C SER A 272 18.17 -8.78 -6.65
N THR A 273 17.10 -8.04 -6.38
CA THR A 273 17.19 -6.74 -5.70
C THR A 273 17.66 -6.90 -4.27
N ILE A 274 18.73 -6.18 -3.92
CA ILE A 274 19.31 -6.14 -2.56
C ILE A 274 19.12 -4.78 -1.89
N LEU A 275 19.05 -3.69 -2.66
CA LEU A 275 18.76 -2.34 -2.18
C LEU A 275 17.91 -1.62 -3.22
N THR A 276 17.08 -0.69 -2.74
CA THR A 276 16.27 0.20 -3.57
C THR A 276 16.51 1.63 -3.15
N VAL A 277 16.77 2.50 -4.13
CA VAL A 277 16.81 3.95 -3.96
C VAL A 277 15.55 4.53 -4.60
N ASP A 278 14.80 5.28 -3.83
CA ASP A 278 13.53 5.87 -4.25
C ASP A 278 13.72 7.36 -4.60
N VAL A 279 12.98 7.83 -5.60
CA VAL A 279 12.80 9.26 -5.87
C VAL A 279 11.31 9.54 -5.78
N SER A 280 10.90 10.19 -4.70
CA SER A 280 9.51 10.57 -4.45
C SER A 280 9.07 11.69 -5.40
N ARG A 281 7.82 11.64 -5.86
CA ARG A 281 7.19 12.76 -6.60
C ARG A 281 7.11 14.05 -5.76
N GLU A 282 7.21 13.94 -4.44
CA GLU A 282 7.25 15.08 -3.51
C GLU A 282 8.61 15.79 -3.47
N GLY A 283 9.64 15.23 -4.11
CA GLY A 283 10.97 15.85 -4.19
C GLY A 283 11.95 15.42 -3.09
N GLU A 284 11.93 14.13 -2.73
CA GLU A 284 12.82 13.56 -1.72
C GLU A 284 13.43 12.25 -2.24
N TYR A 285 14.67 11.97 -1.86
CA TYR A 285 15.28 10.66 -2.07
C TYR A 285 14.92 9.73 -0.92
N GLY A 286 14.71 8.45 -1.21
CA GLY A 286 14.52 7.39 -0.23
C GLY A 286 15.62 6.34 -0.33
N LEU A 287 16.03 5.80 0.81
CA LEU A 287 16.79 4.55 0.91
C LEU A 287 16.32 3.83 2.16
N ALA A 288 15.71 2.66 1.98
CA ALA A 288 14.95 1.97 3.02
C ALA A 288 13.89 2.90 3.65
N ASP A 289 13.90 3.10 4.97
CA ASP A 289 12.93 3.95 5.68
C ASP A 289 13.43 5.39 5.91
N GLN A 290 14.54 5.78 5.27
CA GLN A 290 15.16 7.10 5.44
C GLN A 290 14.92 7.99 4.22
N LYS A 291 14.67 9.27 4.50
CA LYS A 291 14.45 10.31 3.50
C LYS A 291 15.64 11.27 3.47
N PHE A 292 16.04 11.70 2.29
CA PHE A 292 17.17 12.60 2.06
C PHE A 292 16.80 13.73 1.11
N GLU A 293 17.28 14.93 1.42
CA GLU A 293 16.98 16.14 0.62
C GLU A 293 18.04 16.39 -0.46
N SER A 294 19.20 15.71 -0.40
CA SER A 294 20.30 15.93 -1.34
C SER A 294 20.98 14.64 -1.80
N GLU A 295 21.54 14.69 -3.01
CA GLU A 295 22.33 13.60 -3.60
C GLU A 295 23.53 13.23 -2.71
N GLU A 296 24.17 14.22 -2.07
CA GLU A 296 25.34 14.00 -1.23
C GLU A 296 25.01 13.23 0.05
N GLN A 297 23.86 13.52 0.68
CA GLN A 297 23.37 12.77 1.84
C GLN A 297 23.00 11.34 1.44
N LEU A 298 22.29 11.18 0.33
CA LEU A 298 21.94 9.88 -0.22
C LEU A 298 23.18 9.05 -0.55
N ALA A 299 24.19 9.64 -1.19
CA ALA A 299 25.43 8.94 -1.55
C ALA A 299 26.18 8.43 -0.32
N ALA A 300 26.22 9.22 0.76
CA ALA A 300 26.83 8.81 2.02
C ALA A 300 26.07 7.63 2.65
N ALA A 301 24.73 7.73 2.74
CA ALA A 301 23.88 6.66 3.28
C ALA A 301 23.94 5.38 2.43
N LEU A 302 23.93 5.51 1.11
CA LEU A 302 24.05 4.40 0.18
C LEU A 302 25.42 3.71 0.31
N THR A 303 26.50 4.48 0.47
CA THR A 303 27.83 3.90 0.72
C THR A 303 27.84 3.06 1.99
N GLU A 304 27.25 3.57 3.07
CA GLU A 304 27.12 2.81 4.33
C GLU A 304 26.26 1.56 4.16
N ALA A 305 25.14 1.65 3.44
CA ALA A 305 24.29 0.51 3.13
C ALA A 305 25.02 -0.55 2.31
N LEU A 306 25.76 -0.17 1.27
CA LEU A 306 26.54 -1.08 0.42
C LEU A 306 27.66 -1.80 1.19
N ASN A 307 28.27 -1.13 2.17
CA ASN A 307 29.30 -1.76 3.00
C ASN A 307 28.74 -2.85 3.93
N ASN A 308 27.46 -2.72 4.32
CA ASN A 308 26.80 -3.60 5.27
C ASN A 308 25.85 -4.61 4.61
N VAL A 309 25.49 -4.41 3.34
CA VAL A 309 24.55 -5.30 2.65
C VAL A 309 25.21 -6.65 2.38
N ASP A 310 24.46 -7.71 2.67
CA ASP A 310 24.80 -9.04 2.21
C ASP A 310 24.36 -9.19 0.76
N ALA A 311 25.30 -9.03 -0.16
CA ALA A 311 25.07 -9.22 -1.60
C ALA A 311 25.15 -10.69 -2.03
N SER A 312 25.32 -11.62 -1.08
CA SER A 312 25.44 -13.03 -1.42
C SER A 312 24.16 -13.59 -2.00
N THR A 313 24.32 -14.58 -2.88
CA THR A 313 23.18 -15.27 -3.48
C THR A 313 22.52 -16.21 -2.49
N ALA A 314 21.28 -16.64 -2.77
CA ALA A 314 20.62 -17.63 -1.92
C ALA A 314 21.44 -18.93 -1.79
N MET A 315 22.16 -19.32 -2.85
CA MET A 315 23.06 -20.47 -2.82
C MET A 315 24.28 -20.22 -1.96
N GLU A 316 24.92 -19.06 -2.08
CA GLU A 316 26.07 -18.69 -1.23
C GLU A 316 25.69 -18.61 0.25
N GLN A 317 24.51 -18.08 0.57
CA GLN A 317 23.97 -18.08 1.93
C GLN A 317 23.77 -19.50 2.46
N LEU A 318 23.22 -20.40 1.63
CA LEU A 318 23.04 -21.81 2.00
C LEU A 318 24.39 -22.50 2.23
N VAL A 319 25.36 -22.32 1.34
CA VAL A 319 26.72 -22.82 1.49
C VAL A 319 27.37 -22.29 2.78
N ASN A 320 27.25 -20.99 3.05
CA ASN A 320 27.80 -20.38 4.27
C ASN A 320 27.10 -20.90 5.53
N ALA A 321 25.79 -21.11 5.50
CA ALA A 321 25.06 -21.72 6.61
C ALA A 321 25.54 -23.15 6.88
N SER A 322 25.65 -23.99 5.84
CA SER A 322 26.16 -25.35 5.95
C SER A 322 27.63 -25.39 6.38
N ARG A 323 28.42 -24.39 5.98
CA ARG A 323 29.79 -24.20 6.45
C ARG A 323 29.82 -23.91 7.95
N ASN A 324 29.07 -22.92 8.41
CA ASN A 324 29.03 -22.55 9.82
C ASN A 324 28.50 -23.70 10.69
N GLU A 325 27.50 -24.42 10.21
CA GLU A 325 26.97 -25.62 10.89
C GLU A 325 28.04 -26.70 11.00
N LEU A 326 28.71 -27.05 9.89
CA LEU A 326 29.78 -28.04 9.89
C LEU A 326 30.96 -27.62 10.78
N GLU A 327 31.42 -26.36 10.68
CA GLU A 327 32.50 -25.84 11.53
C GLU A 327 32.10 -25.87 13.02
N SER A 328 30.84 -25.58 13.36
CA SER A 328 30.33 -25.72 14.72
C SER A 328 30.40 -27.17 15.20
N VAL A 329 29.89 -28.13 14.42
CA VAL A 329 29.95 -29.57 14.74
C VAL A 329 31.40 -30.03 14.91
N ILE A 330 32.30 -29.56 14.04
CA ILE A 330 33.72 -29.87 14.13
C ILE A 330 34.30 -29.37 15.46
N GLN A 331 33.87 -28.21 15.95
CA GLN A 331 34.38 -27.63 17.19
C GLN A 331 33.75 -28.22 18.46
N GLU A 332 32.68 -29.03 18.35
CA GLU A 332 32.03 -29.65 19.49
C GLU A 332 32.95 -30.66 20.21
N GLU A 333 33.00 -30.57 21.54
CA GLU A 333 33.83 -31.45 22.38
C GLU A 333 33.54 -32.95 22.16
N PRO A 334 32.27 -33.42 22.10
CA PRO A 334 31.97 -34.82 21.82
C PRO A 334 32.49 -35.32 20.46
N PHE A 335 32.44 -34.48 19.43
CA PHE A 335 32.94 -34.82 18.10
C PHE A 335 34.47 -34.96 18.10
N GLN A 336 35.17 -34.01 18.73
CA GLN A 336 36.62 -34.04 18.90
C GLN A 336 37.10 -35.23 19.74
N GLU A 337 36.38 -35.58 20.81
CA GLU A 337 36.67 -36.78 21.60
C GLU A 337 36.50 -38.07 20.80
N LEU A 338 35.46 -38.14 19.96
CA LEU A 338 35.21 -39.29 19.09
C LEU A 338 36.35 -39.47 18.08
N LEU A 339 36.78 -38.39 17.42
CA LEU A 339 37.94 -38.43 16.50
C LEU A 339 39.20 -38.91 17.23
N LYS A 340 39.52 -38.30 18.38
CA LYS A 340 40.70 -38.65 19.18
C LYS A 340 40.71 -40.11 19.63
N THR A 341 39.56 -40.62 20.09
CA THR A 341 39.42 -42.02 20.52
C THR A 341 39.71 -43.01 19.38
N ASN A 342 39.42 -42.61 18.13
CA ASN A 342 39.69 -43.40 16.94
C ASN A 342 41.06 -43.09 16.29
N GLY A 343 41.91 -42.29 16.93
CA GLY A 343 43.21 -41.90 16.39
C GLY A 343 43.13 -41.00 15.16
N LEU A 344 42.03 -40.24 15.03
CA LEU A 344 41.76 -39.33 13.94
C LEU A 344 41.88 -37.87 14.37
N THR A 345 42.18 -37.00 13.40
CA THR A 345 42.18 -35.54 13.55
C THR A 345 41.57 -34.90 12.31
N ILE A 346 40.86 -33.79 12.47
CA ILE A 346 40.30 -33.04 11.34
C ILE A 346 41.00 -31.69 11.20
N LYS A 347 41.28 -31.29 9.96
CA LYS A 347 41.76 -29.93 9.66
C LYS A 347 40.59 -28.95 9.73
N THR A 348 40.72 -27.90 10.52
CA THR A 348 39.69 -26.87 10.69
C THR A 348 39.63 -25.88 9.53
N GLU A 349 40.74 -25.69 8.81
CA GLU A 349 40.75 -24.92 7.57
C GLU A 349 40.44 -25.85 6.40
N PRO A 350 39.34 -25.63 5.65
CA PRO A 350 39.03 -26.42 4.48
C PRO A 350 39.96 -26.09 3.32
N ARG A 351 40.19 -27.05 2.44
CA ARG A 351 40.74 -26.81 1.10
C ARG A 351 39.61 -26.65 0.09
N GLU A 352 39.76 -25.69 -0.82
CA GLU A 352 38.87 -25.53 -1.96
C GLU A 352 39.32 -26.41 -3.13
N GLU A 353 38.41 -27.26 -3.63
CA GLU A 353 38.61 -27.99 -4.88
C GLU A 353 37.31 -27.95 -5.68
N TYR A 354 37.41 -27.65 -6.99
CA TYR A 354 36.32 -27.65 -7.97
C TYR A 354 34.91 -27.94 -7.42
N ASN A 355 34.13 -26.87 -7.19
CA ASN A 355 32.76 -26.93 -6.66
C ASN A 355 32.62 -27.52 -5.23
N LYS A 356 33.69 -27.57 -4.41
CA LYS A 356 33.67 -28.15 -3.06
C LYS A 356 34.55 -27.40 -2.06
N LEU A 357 34.09 -27.34 -0.82
CA LEU A 357 34.89 -27.01 0.38
C LEU A 357 35.16 -28.30 1.15
N ILE A 358 36.42 -28.72 1.30
CA ILE A 358 36.78 -30.05 1.82
C ILE A 358 37.54 -29.94 3.13
N TYR A 359 37.04 -30.63 4.16
CA TYR A 359 37.66 -30.82 5.47
C TYR A 359 38.21 -32.25 5.58
N ASP A 360 39.54 -32.39 5.53
CA ASP A 360 40.18 -33.69 5.60
C ASP A 360 40.26 -34.22 7.03
N VAL A 361 39.87 -35.48 7.20
CA VAL A 361 40.09 -36.25 8.43
C VAL A 361 41.26 -37.21 8.20
N THR A 362 42.30 -37.05 9.00
CA THR A 362 43.56 -37.80 8.88
C THR A 362 43.80 -38.68 10.10
N ASN A 363 44.51 -39.78 9.89
CA ASN A 363 45.02 -40.61 10.97
C ASN A 363 46.31 -40.02 11.60
N GLN A 364 46.87 -40.71 12.60
CA GLN A 364 48.10 -40.29 13.28
C GLN A 364 49.34 -40.24 12.38
N GLU A 365 49.33 -40.94 11.25
CA GLU A 365 50.40 -40.94 10.25
C GLU A 365 50.24 -39.78 9.23
N GLY A 366 49.15 -39.00 9.34
CA GLY A 366 48.84 -37.88 8.45
C GLY A 366 48.18 -38.29 7.14
N GLN A 367 47.80 -39.56 6.98
CA GLN A 367 47.07 -40.04 5.81
C GLN A 367 45.58 -39.70 5.95
N THR A 368 44.97 -39.15 4.91
CA THR A 368 43.53 -38.89 4.84
C THR A 368 42.76 -40.22 4.82
N GLU A 369 41.90 -40.42 5.81
CA GLU A 369 41.01 -41.58 5.92
C GLU A 369 39.67 -41.32 5.20
N PHE A 370 39.13 -40.12 5.40
CA PHE A 370 37.95 -39.61 4.69
C PHE A 370 37.94 -38.08 4.76
N SER A 371 37.07 -37.45 3.99
CA SER A 371 36.85 -36.00 4.05
C SER A 371 35.37 -35.69 4.17
N LEU A 372 35.03 -34.66 4.94
CA LEU A 372 33.71 -34.03 4.87
C LEU A 372 33.78 -32.90 3.86
N PHE A 373 32.77 -32.72 3.03
CA PHE A 373 32.78 -31.61 2.08
C PHE A 373 31.41 -30.99 1.89
N ILE A 374 31.40 -29.71 1.52
CA ILE A 374 30.22 -28.95 1.14
C ILE A 374 30.27 -28.77 -0.36
N GLU A 375 29.26 -29.25 -1.07
CA GLU A 375 29.14 -29.06 -2.52
C GLU A 375 28.63 -27.63 -2.81
N LEU A 376 29.46 -26.78 -3.43
CA LEU A 376 29.15 -25.36 -3.62
C LEU A 376 27.89 -25.11 -4.48
N SER A 377 27.54 -26.03 -5.37
CA SER A 377 26.35 -25.91 -6.23
C SER A 377 25.04 -26.29 -5.55
N SER A 378 25.07 -26.91 -4.37
CA SER A 378 23.88 -27.37 -3.66
C SER A 378 23.88 -27.01 -2.17
N GLY A 379 25.03 -26.59 -1.64
CA GLY A 379 25.38 -26.45 -0.23
C GLY A 379 25.20 -27.70 0.62
N MET A 380 24.98 -28.87 0.03
CA MET A 380 24.84 -30.11 0.79
C MET A 380 26.17 -30.55 1.40
N VAL A 381 26.14 -30.97 2.66
CA VAL A 381 27.27 -31.61 3.34
C VAL A 381 27.28 -33.11 3.03
N LYS A 382 28.42 -33.60 2.53
CA LYS A 382 28.64 -34.98 2.08
C LYS A 382 29.94 -35.55 2.65
N LEU A 383 30.07 -36.86 2.60
CA LEU A 383 31.28 -37.61 2.96
C LEU A 383 31.99 -38.07 1.68
N LEU A 384 33.30 -37.92 1.62
CA LEU A 384 34.17 -38.48 0.59
C LEU A 384 35.06 -39.55 1.22
N GLN A 385 34.93 -40.80 0.79
CA GLN A 385 35.77 -41.91 1.23
C GLN A 385 36.07 -42.80 0.03
N ASP A 386 37.34 -43.21 -0.15
CA ASP A 386 37.78 -44.04 -1.28
C ASP A 386 37.35 -43.53 -2.67
N ASN A 387 37.38 -42.20 -2.86
CA ASN A 387 36.87 -41.49 -4.05
C ASN A 387 35.38 -41.70 -4.35
N GLN A 388 34.59 -42.13 -3.36
CA GLN A 388 33.14 -42.22 -3.44
C GLN A 388 32.48 -41.16 -2.55
N GLU A 389 31.46 -40.52 -3.09
CA GLU A 389 30.67 -39.52 -2.37
C GLU A 389 29.43 -40.16 -1.76
N TYR A 390 29.18 -39.86 -0.48
CA TYR A 390 28.04 -40.34 0.27
C TYR A 390 27.25 -39.17 0.87
N ASP A 391 25.94 -39.22 0.73
CA ASP A 391 25.04 -38.33 1.45
C ASP A 391 25.01 -38.71 2.94
N LEU A 392 25.25 -37.76 3.83
CA LEU A 392 25.23 -38.00 5.28
C LEU A 392 23.85 -38.49 5.76
N ASN A 393 22.76 -38.06 5.12
CA ASN A 393 21.41 -38.51 5.45
C ASN A 393 21.19 -39.99 5.15
N SER A 394 21.96 -40.59 4.24
CA SER A 394 21.88 -42.02 3.95
C SER A 394 22.27 -42.90 5.16
N PHE A 395 23.14 -42.38 6.04
CA PHE A 395 23.52 -43.06 7.28
C PHE A 395 22.45 -42.96 8.37
N LEU A 396 21.62 -41.91 8.35
CA LEU A 396 20.46 -41.78 9.23
C LEU A 396 19.31 -42.71 8.82
N ALA A 397 19.12 -42.93 7.52
CA ALA A 397 18.13 -43.87 6.98
C ALA A 397 18.50 -45.36 7.20
N GLY A 398 19.74 -45.63 7.61
CA GLY A 398 20.34 -46.96 7.76
C GLY A 398 19.87 -47.82 8.94
N SER A 399 18.84 -47.46 9.68
CA SER A 399 18.26 -48.32 10.73
C SER A 399 17.15 -49.26 10.23
N LYS A 400 16.74 -49.20 8.95
CA LYS A 400 15.79 -50.16 8.36
C LYS A 400 16.07 -50.47 6.89
N LYS A 401 17.06 -51.34 6.65
CA LYS A 401 17.00 -52.51 5.74
C LYS A 401 18.41 -53.01 5.46
N LYS A 402 18.75 -54.14 6.06
CA LYS A 402 19.67 -55.12 5.46
C LYS A 402 18.81 -56.22 4.82
N PRO A 403 19.12 -56.72 3.61
CA PRO A 403 18.97 -58.14 3.34
C PRO A 403 19.96 -58.94 4.19
#